data_AF-A0A844SW50-F1
#
_entry.id   AF-A0A844SW50-F1
#
_cell.length_a   1.000
_cell.length_b   1.000
_cell.length_c   1.000
_cell.angle_alpha   90.00
_cell.angle_beta   90.00
_cell.angle_gamma   90.00
#
_symmetry.space_group_name_H-M   'P 1'
#
loop_
_entity.id
_entity.type
_entity.pdbx_description
1 polymer ?
#
loop_
_entity_poly.entity_id
_entity_poly.type
_entity_poly.pdbx_seq_one_letter_code
_entity_poly.pdbx_strand_id
1 'polypeptide(L)'
;MAAGERKDWTDDELDLIVADYFSMLNDEMRRAPYDKTQHRRVLVGQIGRSNSSIEFKHHNISAVLQLLEIPWINGYKPRAHFQKSIVGAVERYITNHPAALHPELLLANEIGERPQLFLEPPPDLAKKAPRPNAAQRLIRKFNPAERDFLNRKLGHDGEQIVFHFERQRLRALDRADLAKKVRWVSMEDGDGAGYDVLSFDAQGKERFLEVKTTVGSQTAPFYMTRNELSFSRERPKEFRICRLYDFLKAPKMFELVPPLEKLVSLEPLSYEASFNSCD
;
A
#
# COMPACT_ATOMS: atom_id res chain seq x y z
N MET A 1 34.44 8.00 33.44
CA MET A 1 34.80 7.13 32.29
C MET A 1 34.32 5.72 32.57
N ALA A 2 33.33 5.27 31.80
CA ALA A 2 33.10 3.88 31.41
C ALA A 2 32.18 3.99 30.20
N ALA A 3 32.75 3.91 28.99
CA ALA A 3 31.96 3.73 27.80
C ALA A 3 31.36 2.33 27.91
N GLY A 4 30.14 2.23 28.44
CA GLY A 4 29.47 0.95 28.61
C GLY A 4 29.45 0.23 27.27
N GLU A 5 29.99 -0.99 27.23
CA GLU A 5 29.96 -1.83 26.04
C GLU A 5 28.55 -1.85 25.50
N ARG A 6 28.40 -1.38 24.26
CA ARG A 6 27.10 -1.35 23.59
C ARG A 6 26.75 -2.78 23.23
N LYS A 7 26.13 -3.51 24.17
CA LYS A 7 25.70 -4.90 23.95
C LYS A 7 24.86 -4.97 22.68
N ASP A 8 25.29 -5.74 21.70
CA ASP A 8 24.55 -5.93 20.47
C ASP A 8 23.23 -6.67 20.74
N TRP A 9 22.21 -6.36 19.95
CA TRP A 9 20.91 -7.05 20.03
C TRP A 9 21.03 -8.46 19.49
N THR A 10 20.59 -9.43 20.27
CA THR A 10 20.50 -10.84 19.86
C THR A 10 19.25 -11.08 19.01
N ASP A 11 19.21 -12.20 18.28
CA ASP A 11 18.05 -12.57 17.48
C ASP A 11 16.80 -12.80 18.35
N ASP A 12 16.93 -13.46 19.51
CA ASP A 12 15.80 -13.70 20.43
C ASP A 12 15.21 -12.39 20.97
N GLU A 13 16.06 -11.42 21.35
CA GLU A 13 15.59 -10.10 21.80
C GLU A 13 14.87 -9.35 20.67
N LEU A 14 15.32 -9.51 19.42
CA LEU A 14 14.70 -8.89 18.25
C LEU A 14 13.39 -9.57 17.85
N ASP A 15 13.28 -10.87 18.02
CA ASP A 15 12.07 -11.62 17.70
C ASP A 15 10.96 -11.30 18.71
N LEU A 16 11.28 -11.19 20.00
CA LEU A 16 10.34 -10.77 21.04
C LEU A 16 9.78 -9.37 20.81
N ILE A 17 10.64 -8.39 20.50
CA ILE A 17 10.18 -7.01 20.24
C ILE A 17 9.37 -6.88 18.95
N VAL A 18 9.69 -7.67 17.92
CA VAL A 18 8.89 -7.70 16.68
C VAL A 18 7.52 -8.33 16.94
N ALA A 19 7.46 -9.44 17.68
CA ALA A 19 6.19 -10.07 18.03
C ALA A 19 5.29 -9.15 18.88
N ASP A 20 5.85 -8.48 19.89
CA ASP A 20 5.14 -7.49 20.71
C ASP A 20 4.62 -6.32 19.85
N TYR A 21 5.44 -5.83 18.92
CA TYR A 21 5.05 -4.77 17.99
C TYR A 21 3.85 -5.19 17.12
N PHE A 22 3.87 -6.38 16.54
CA PHE A 22 2.76 -6.86 15.71
C PHE A 22 1.49 -7.13 16.53
N SER A 23 1.61 -7.53 17.80
CA SER A 23 0.45 -7.60 18.71
C SER A 23 -0.21 -6.22 18.84
N MET A 24 0.56 -5.18 19.15
CA MET A 24 0.04 -3.81 19.23
C MET A 24 -0.51 -3.31 17.89
N LEU A 25 0.14 -3.65 16.77
CA LEU A 25 -0.33 -3.25 15.44
C LEU A 25 -1.68 -3.87 15.11
N ASN A 26 -1.90 -5.14 15.47
CA ASN A 26 -3.19 -5.80 15.29
C ASN A 26 -4.30 -5.10 16.08
N ASP A 27 -4.02 -4.69 17.31
CA ASP A 27 -4.96 -3.92 18.13
C ASP A 27 -5.23 -2.54 17.52
N GLU A 28 -4.19 -1.83 17.04
CA GLU A 28 -4.36 -0.54 16.38
C GLU A 28 -5.21 -0.64 15.10
N MET A 29 -5.01 -1.69 14.29
CA MET A 29 -5.82 -1.92 13.09
C MET A 29 -7.28 -2.19 13.43
N ARG A 30 -7.56 -2.94 14.50
CA ARG A 30 -8.94 -3.20 14.96
C ARG A 30 -9.54 -2.06 15.80
N ARG A 31 -8.82 -0.93 15.93
CA ARG A 31 -9.19 0.18 16.84
C ARG A 31 -9.43 -0.28 18.28
N ALA A 32 -8.80 -1.39 18.68
CA ALA A 32 -8.84 -1.89 20.04
C ALA A 32 -7.88 -1.07 20.92
N PRO A 33 -8.22 -0.84 22.21
CA PRO A 33 -7.35 -0.11 23.11
C PRO A 33 -6.10 -0.94 23.44
N TYR A 34 -4.92 -0.30 23.42
CA TYR A 34 -3.65 -0.89 23.85
C TYR A 34 -2.76 0.18 24.50
N ASP A 35 -1.87 -0.22 25.43
CA ASP A 35 -0.97 0.69 26.14
C ASP A 35 0.51 0.44 25.77
N LYS A 36 1.04 1.29 24.88
CA LYS A 36 2.46 1.30 24.48
C LYS A 36 3.43 1.31 25.66
N THR A 37 3.10 1.98 26.76
CA THR A 37 3.96 2.08 27.94
C THR A 37 4.01 0.75 28.69
N GLN A 38 2.87 0.07 28.83
CA GLN A 38 2.82 -1.25 29.45
C GLN A 38 3.57 -2.29 28.61
N HIS A 39 3.38 -2.31 27.29
CA HIS A 39 4.13 -3.20 26.39
C HIS A 39 5.64 -3.03 26.55
N ARG A 40 6.14 -1.77 26.53
CA ARG A 40 7.57 -1.51 26.76
C ARG A 40 8.03 -1.94 28.15
N ARG A 41 7.22 -1.75 29.21
CA ARG A 41 7.56 -2.19 30.57
C ARG A 41 7.75 -3.70 30.64
N VAL A 42 6.86 -4.46 30.00
CA VAL A 42 6.96 -5.93 29.91
C VAL A 42 8.25 -6.32 29.19
N LEU A 43 8.53 -5.72 28.03
CA LEU A 43 9.77 -5.98 27.28
C LEU A 43 11.03 -5.65 28.10
N VAL A 44 11.08 -4.51 28.82
CA VAL A 44 12.21 -4.18 29.70
C VAL A 44 12.51 -5.32 30.68
N GLY A 45 11.46 -5.90 31.29
CA GLY A 45 11.59 -7.02 32.21
C GLY A 45 12.05 -8.34 31.56
N GLN A 46 11.68 -8.58 30.30
CA GLN A 46 12.02 -9.82 29.58
C GLN A 46 13.42 -9.81 28.95
N ILE A 47 13.80 -8.70 28.30
CA ILE A 47 15.03 -8.64 27.51
C ILE A 47 16.14 -7.79 28.16
N GLY A 48 15.87 -7.14 29.30
CA GLY A 48 16.88 -6.36 30.04
C GLY A 48 17.41 -5.13 29.30
N ARG A 49 16.69 -4.65 28.29
CA ARG A 49 17.03 -3.43 27.53
C ARG A 49 16.34 -2.21 28.14
N SER A 50 16.94 -1.03 27.97
CA SER A 50 16.33 0.21 28.45
C SER A 50 15.04 0.53 27.66
N ASN A 51 14.10 1.20 28.31
CA ASN A 51 12.86 1.67 27.68
C ASN A 51 13.14 2.50 26.40
N SER A 52 14.15 3.37 26.44
CA SER A 52 14.57 4.17 25.28
C SER A 52 15.12 3.33 24.13
N SER A 53 15.82 2.24 24.43
CA SER A 53 16.36 1.35 23.40
C SER A 53 15.24 0.55 22.72
N ILE A 54 14.25 0.09 23.48
CA ILE A 54 13.05 -0.59 22.97
C ILE A 54 12.22 0.36 22.09
N GLU A 55 11.93 1.57 22.58
CA GLU A 55 11.20 2.56 21.79
C GLU A 55 11.91 2.89 20.47
N PHE A 56 13.23 3.07 20.52
CA PHE A 56 14.04 3.28 19.30
C PHE A 56 13.93 2.10 18.33
N LYS A 57 13.86 0.86 18.84
CA LYS A 57 13.64 -0.32 17.99
C LYS A 57 12.24 -0.39 17.40
N HIS A 58 11.19 0.03 18.11
CA HIS A 58 9.85 0.14 17.52
C HIS A 58 9.82 1.10 16.33
N HIS A 59 10.50 2.25 16.42
CA HIS A 59 10.66 3.15 15.27
C HIS A 59 11.41 2.49 14.08
N ASN A 60 12.38 1.63 14.36
CA ASN A 60 13.08 0.87 13.34
C ASN A 60 12.18 -0.19 12.69
N ILE A 61 11.31 -0.86 13.46
CA ILE A 61 10.31 -1.79 12.92
C ILE A 61 9.38 -1.04 11.97
N SER A 62 8.82 0.11 12.39
CA SER A 62 8.00 0.96 11.51
C SER A 62 8.70 1.35 10.21
N ALA A 63 10.02 1.59 10.25
CA ALA A 63 10.79 1.86 9.05
C ALA A 63 10.88 0.66 8.11
N VAL A 64 10.98 -0.56 8.63
CA VAL A 64 10.93 -1.78 7.81
C VAL A 64 9.52 -1.99 7.24
N LEU A 65 8.47 -1.79 8.04
CA LEU A 65 7.08 -1.92 7.58
C LEU A 65 6.73 -0.89 6.50
N GLN A 66 7.24 0.34 6.61
CA GLN A 66 7.09 1.37 5.58
C GLN A 66 7.70 0.93 4.25
N LEU A 67 8.83 0.21 4.27
CA LEU A 67 9.45 -0.31 3.04
C LEU A 67 8.61 -1.40 2.37
N LEU A 68 7.84 -2.14 3.17
CA LEU A 68 6.90 -3.16 2.73
C LEU A 68 5.51 -2.61 2.40
N GLU A 69 5.33 -1.27 2.46
CA GLU A 69 4.06 -0.59 2.20
C GLU A 69 2.89 -1.24 2.97
N ILE A 70 3.13 -1.59 4.24
CA ILE A 70 2.11 -2.01 5.19
C ILE A 70 1.97 -0.97 6.31
N PRO A 71 0.78 -0.87 6.93
CA PRO A 71 0.56 0.00 8.07
C PRO A 71 1.55 -0.25 9.20
N TRP A 72 1.90 0.84 9.87
CA TRP A 72 2.74 0.86 11.07
C TRP A 72 2.04 1.70 12.14
N ILE A 73 2.49 1.52 13.39
CA ILE A 73 1.90 2.15 14.57
C ILE A 73 2.16 3.64 14.54
N ASN A 74 1.12 4.48 14.42
CA ASN A 74 1.25 5.93 14.22
C ASN A 74 2.14 6.61 15.29
N GLY A 75 2.14 6.07 16.51
CA GLY A 75 2.98 6.54 17.61
C GLY A 75 4.49 6.29 17.46
N TYR A 76 4.90 5.38 16.59
CA TYR A 76 6.29 5.00 16.35
C TYR A 76 6.71 5.40 14.92
N LYS A 77 6.87 6.70 14.66
CA LYS A 77 7.22 7.21 13.32
C LYS A 77 8.48 6.55 12.73
N PRO A 78 8.46 6.05 11.48
CA PRO A 78 9.62 5.49 10.79
C PRO A 78 10.86 6.37 10.86
N ARG A 79 12.03 5.77 11.12
CA ARG A 79 13.34 6.46 11.05
C ARG A 79 14.00 6.20 9.70
N ALA A 80 14.59 7.24 9.11
CA ALA A 80 15.28 7.13 7.82
C ALA A 80 16.51 6.21 7.87
N HIS A 81 17.20 6.18 9.01
CA HIS A 81 18.33 5.29 9.25
C HIS A 81 17.96 4.32 10.37
N PHE A 82 17.89 3.03 10.04
CA PHE A 82 17.58 1.97 10.98
C PHE A 82 18.60 0.83 10.88
N GLN A 83 18.74 0.04 11.95
CA GLN A 83 19.75 -1.00 12.06
C GLN A 83 19.41 -2.22 11.19
N LYS A 84 20.39 -2.75 10.44
CA LYS A 84 20.17 -3.89 9.53
C LYS A 84 19.62 -5.14 10.22
N SER A 85 19.97 -5.37 11.49
CA SER A 85 19.52 -6.56 12.23
C SER A 85 18.00 -6.63 12.41
N ILE A 86 17.30 -5.50 12.43
CA ILE A 86 15.83 -5.50 12.54
C ILE A 86 15.15 -6.03 11.27
N VAL A 87 15.81 -5.94 10.11
CA VAL A 87 15.30 -6.48 8.84
C VAL A 87 15.15 -8.00 8.94
N GLY A 88 16.17 -8.67 9.50
CA GLY A 88 16.17 -10.13 9.66
C GLY A 88 15.07 -10.62 10.60
N ALA A 89 14.85 -9.94 11.72
CA ALA A 89 13.78 -10.29 12.66
C ALA A 89 12.38 -10.09 12.07
N VAL A 90 12.15 -8.98 11.37
CA VAL A 90 10.87 -8.75 10.65
C VAL A 90 10.67 -9.79 9.54
N GLU A 91 11.73 -10.15 8.81
CA GLU A 91 11.68 -11.20 7.80
C GLU A 91 11.28 -12.56 8.41
N ARG A 92 11.92 -12.97 9.51
CA ARG A 92 11.59 -14.20 10.23
C ARG A 92 10.13 -14.18 10.69
N TYR A 93 9.70 -13.07 11.29
CA TYR A 93 8.32 -12.93 11.77
C TYR A 93 7.30 -13.09 10.64
N ILE A 94 7.47 -12.36 9.53
CA ILE A 94 6.56 -12.42 8.37
C ILE A 94 6.58 -13.80 7.72
N THR A 95 7.75 -14.43 7.61
CA THR A 95 7.86 -15.79 7.07
C THR A 95 7.03 -16.79 7.88
N ASN A 96 7.00 -16.64 9.21
CA ASN A 96 6.21 -17.49 10.10
C ASN A 96 4.75 -17.04 10.25
N HIS A 97 4.44 -15.79 9.90
CA HIS A 97 3.10 -15.21 9.98
C HIS A 97 2.74 -14.47 8.68
N PRO A 98 2.51 -15.17 7.56
CA PRO A 98 2.26 -14.52 6.26
C PRO A 98 1.08 -13.54 6.27
N ALA A 99 0.08 -13.77 7.13
CA ALA A 99 -1.06 -12.87 7.33
C ALA A 99 -0.65 -11.46 7.78
N ALA A 100 0.55 -11.27 8.34
CA ALA A 100 1.08 -9.95 8.71
C ALA A 100 1.31 -9.03 7.49
N LEU A 101 1.42 -9.60 6.28
CA LEU A 101 1.47 -8.82 5.03
C LEU A 101 0.09 -8.35 4.57
N HIS A 102 -0.98 -8.91 5.15
CA HIS A 102 -2.37 -8.75 4.71
C HIS A 102 -3.25 -8.13 5.80
N PRO A 103 -2.95 -6.88 6.23
CA PRO A 103 -3.68 -6.19 7.30
C PRO A 103 -5.17 -6.00 6.98
N GLU A 104 -5.56 -5.98 5.71
CA GLU A 104 -6.95 -5.88 5.24
C GLU A 104 -7.81 -7.06 5.69
N LEU A 105 -7.21 -8.23 5.92
CA LEU A 105 -7.92 -9.41 6.43
C LEU A 105 -8.38 -9.21 7.87
N LEU A 106 -7.74 -8.32 8.63
CA LEU A 106 -8.12 -8.00 10.01
C LEU A 106 -9.39 -7.14 10.09
N LEU A 107 -9.73 -6.46 8.99
CA LEU A 107 -10.79 -5.43 8.91
C LEU A 107 -12.02 -5.89 8.12
N ALA A 108 -12.09 -7.18 7.75
CA ALA A 108 -13.09 -7.73 6.83
C ALA A 108 -14.57 -7.50 7.22
N ASN A 109 -14.85 -7.06 8.45
CA ASN A 109 -16.20 -6.89 8.99
C ASN A 109 -16.59 -5.43 9.33
N GLU A 110 -15.74 -4.42 9.08
CA GLU A 110 -15.93 -3.06 9.63
C GLU A 110 -15.92 -1.91 8.59
N ILE A 111 -16.35 -2.12 7.35
CA ILE A 111 -16.64 -0.99 6.45
C ILE A 111 -18.06 -0.46 6.76
N GLY A 112 -18.25 -0.01 8.00
CA GLY A 112 -19.54 0.42 8.55
C GLY A 112 -20.01 1.79 8.06
N GLU A 113 -19.11 2.65 7.60
CA GLU A 113 -19.43 3.89 6.90
C GLU A 113 -18.35 4.13 5.83
N ARG A 114 -18.77 4.39 4.59
CA ARG A 114 -17.82 4.64 3.49
C ARG A 114 -17.23 6.04 3.67
N PRO A 115 -15.92 6.19 3.88
CA PRO A 115 -15.30 7.50 4.04
C PRO A 115 -15.58 8.36 2.81
N GLN A 116 -15.81 9.66 3.00
CA GLN A 116 -15.85 10.59 1.89
C GLN A 116 -14.45 10.60 1.25
N LEU A 117 -14.35 10.07 0.03
CA LEU A 117 -13.09 10.01 -0.70
C LEU A 117 -12.75 11.41 -1.22
N PHE A 118 -11.58 11.91 -0.84
CA PHE A 118 -11.09 13.20 -1.32
C PHE A 118 -10.09 12.98 -2.46
N LEU A 119 -10.29 13.72 -3.55
CA LEU A 119 -9.34 13.79 -4.65
C LEU A 119 -8.30 14.87 -4.35
N GLU A 120 -7.05 14.47 -4.24
CA GLU A 120 -5.91 15.35 -3.97
C GLU A 120 -4.95 15.41 -5.18
N PRO A 121 -4.08 16.43 -5.27
CA PRO A 121 -3.07 16.46 -6.33
C PRO A 121 -2.08 15.28 -6.19
N PRO A 122 -1.57 14.74 -7.31
CA PRO A 122 -0.49 13.76 -7.27
C PRO A 122 0.72 14.28 -6.48
N PRO A 123 1.42 13.41 -5.74
CA PRO A 123 2.55 13.84 -4.93
C PRO A 123 3.77 14.22 -5.78
N ASP A 124 4.54 15.19 -5.30
CA ASP A 124 5.86 15.48 -5.87
C ASP A 124 6.84 14.33 -5.58
N LEU A 125 7.33 13.70 -6.65
CA LEU A 125 8.26 12.59 -6.53
C LEU A 125 9.67 13.12 -6.25
N ALA A 126 10.08 13.08 -4.98
CA ALA A 126 11.48 13.28 -4.61
C ALA A 126 12.33 12.06 -4.99
N LYS A 127 13.59 12.29 -5.38
CA LYS A 127 14.58 11.21 -5.56
C LYS A 127 14.77 10.47 -4.23
N LYS A 128 14.40 9.19 -4.17
CA LYS A 128 14.62 8.36 -2.99
C LYS A 128 16.10 8.04 -2.85
N ALA A 129 16.64 8.17 -1.64
CA ALA A 129 18.00 7.71 -1.35
C ALA A 129 18.11 6.19 -1.60
N PRO A 130 19.27 5.69 -2.04
CA PRO A 130 19.47 4.26 -2.25
C PRO A 130 19.23 3.48 -0.95
N ARG A 131 18.38 2.45 -1.04
CA ARG A 131 18.03 1.59 0.09
C ARG A 131 19.18 0.63 0.41
N PRO A 132 19.40 0.24 1.69
CA PRO A 132 20.37 -0.80 2.03
C PRO A 132 20.06 -2.14 1.33
N ASN A 133 21.09 -2.93 0.97
CA ASN A 133 20.92 -4.21 0.26
C ASN A 133 19.97 -5.19 0.97
N ALA A 134 20.02 -5.26 2.31
CA ALA A 134 19.12 -6.12 3.08
C ALA A 134 17.65 -5.71 2.91
N ALA A 135 17.36 -4.42 2.93
CA ALA A 135 16.02 -3.89 2.66
C ALA A 135 15.58 -4.18 1.22
N GLN A 136 16.48 -4.05 0.23
CA GLN A 136 16.16 -4.40 -1.16
C GLN A 136 15.82 -5.88 -1.31
N ARG A 137 16.56 -6.77 -0.66
CA ARG A 137 16.26 -8.22 -0.66
C ARG A 137 14.92 -8.51 -0.02
N LEU A 138 14.61 -7.87 1.11
CA LEU A 138 13.33 -8.02 1.78
C LEU A 138 12.16 -7.61 0.88
N ILE A 139 12.27 -6.44 0.23
CA ILE A 139 11.24 -5.95 -0.70
C ILE A 139 11.08 -6.88 -1.91
N ARG A 140 12.16 -7.47 -2.43
CA ARG A 140 12.05 -8.46 -3.51
C ARG A 140 11.34 -9.73 -3.05
N LYS A 141 11.58 -10.17 -1.82
CA LYS A 141 10.95 -11.36 -1.24
C LYS A 141 9.48 -11.14 -0.91
N PHE A 142 9.12 -9.95 -0.42
CA PHE A 142 7.76 -9.56 -0.06
C PHE A 142 7.38 -8.31 -0.86
N ASN A 143 7.21 -8.50 -2.18
CA ASN A 143 6.97 -7.40 -3.10
C ASN A 143 5.60 -6.77 -2.85
N PRO A 144 5.52 -5.49 -2.42
CA PRO A 144 4.23 -4.87 -2.11
C PRO A 144 3.35 -4.68 -3.34
N ALA A 145 3.95 -4.40 -4.51
CA ALA A 145 3.19 -4.23 -5.75
C ALA A 145 2.54 -5.53 -6.20
N GLU A 146 3.27 -6.65 -6.09
CA GLU A 146 2.76 -7.99 -6.38
C GLU A 146 1.69 -8.40 -5.36
N ARG A 147 1.94 -8.16 -4.06
CA ARG A 147 0.98 -8.42 -2.99
C ARG A 147 -0.35 -7.73 -3.27
N ASP A 148 -0.31 -6.42 -3.52
CA ASP A 148 -1.53 -5.63 -3.74
C ASP A 148 -2.21 -6.05 -5.05
N PHE A 149 -1.46 -6.36 -6.12
CA PHE A 149 -1.98 -6.84 -7.39
C PHE A 149 -2.70 -8.20 -7.29
N LEU A 150 -2.14 -9.14 -6.51
CA LEU A 150 -2.76 -10.46 -6.32
C LEU A 150 -3.94 -10.43 -5.33
N ASN A 151 -4.12 -9.33 -4.61
CA ASN A 151 -5.16 -9.18 -3.61
C ASN A 151 -6.51 -8.80 -4.22
N ARG A 152 -7.25 -9.82 -4.67
CA ARG A 152 -8.57 -9.65 -5.30
C ARG A 152 -9.56 -8.86 -4.45
N LYS A 153 -9.55 -9.05 -3.12
CA LYS A 153 -10.43 -8.31 -2.22
C LYS A 153 -10.09 -6.82 -2.19
N LEU A 154 -8.81 -6.49 -2.07
CA LEU A 154 -8.34 -5.10 -2.08
C LEU A 154 -8.64 -4.40 -3.41
N GLY A 155 -8.42 -5.08 -4.53
CA GLY A 155 -8.77 -4.57 -5.87
C GLY A 155 -10.27 -4.28 -5.98
N HIS A 156 -11.10 -5.29 -5.72
CA HIS A 156 -12.56 -5.16 -5.75
C HIS A 156 -13.10 -4.05 -4.84
N ASP A 157 -12.63 -3.98 -3.58
CA ASP A 157 -13.11 -2.95 -2.64
C ASP A 157 -12.67 -1.54 -3.08
N GLY A 158 -11.50 -1.41 -3.71
CA GLY A 158 -11.03 -0.17 -4.31
C GLY A 158 -11.86 0.28 -5.50
N GLU A 159 -12.11 -0.63 -6.45
CA GLU A 159 -12.96 -0.37 -7.62
C GLU A 159 -14.38 0.03 -7.20
N GLN A 160 -14.94 -0.65 -6.19
CA GLN A 160 -16.24 -0.31 -5.62
C GLN A 160 -16.26 1.13 -5.10
N ILE A 161 -15.24 1.54 -4.36
CA ILE A 161 -15.15 2.90 -3.80
C ILE A 161 -15.07 3.94 -4.91
N VAL A 162 -14.25 3.72 -5.95
CA VAL A 162 -14.14 4.64 -7.10
C VAL A 162 -15.46 4.73 -7.87
N PHE A 163 -16.11 3.61 -8.15
CA PHE A 163 -17.40 3.57 -8.82
C PHE A 163 -18.44 4.44 -8.09
N HIS A 164 -18.55 4.30 -6.77
CA HIS A 164 -19.48 5.10 -5.98
C HIS A 164 -19.08 6.57 -5.90
N PHE A 165 -17.78 6.85 -5.75
CA PHE A 165 -17.25 8.21 -5.78
C PHE A 165 -17.61 8.92 -7.08
N GLU A 166 -17.42 8.29 -8.23
CA GLU A 166 -17.71 8.89 -9.54
C GLU A 166 -19.20 9.20 -9.73
N ARG A 167 -20.08 8.32 -9.24
CA ARG A 167 -21.53 8.58 -9.23
C ARG A 167 -21.90 9.75 -8.33
N GLN A 168 -21.27 9.87 -7.17
CA GLN A 168 -21.47 11.00 -6.27
C GLN A 168 -20.93 12.30 -6.88
N ARG A 169 -19.73 12.27 -7.48
CA ARG A 169 -19.12 13.40 -8.18
C ARG A 169 -20.03 13.92 -9.29
N LEU A 170 -20.56 13.04 -10.14
CA LEU A 170 -21.49 13.44 -11.22
C LEU A 170 -22.80 14.01 -10.69
N ARG A 171 -23.36 13.45 -9.60
CA ARG A 171 -24.55 14.03 -8.95
C ARG A 171 -24.29 15.41 -8.36
N ALA A 172 -23.12 15.62 -7.76
CA ALA A 172 -22.70 16.92 -7.24
C ALA A 172 -22.48 17.97 -8.35
N LEU A 173 -22.32 17.53 -9.60
CA LEU A 173 -22.25 18.37 -10.80
C LEU A 173 -23.61 18.48 -11.52
N ASP A 174 -24.72 18.15 -10.85
CA ASP A 174 -26.08 18.12 -11.42
C ASP A 174 -26.25 17.21 -12.64
N ARG A 175 -25.36 16.22 -12.82
CA ARG A 175 -25.39 15.23 -13.90
C ARG A 175 -25.87 13.87 -13.42
N ALA A 176 -27.04 13.85 -12.78
CA ALA A 176 -27.67 12.60 -12.33
C ALA A 176 -27.98 11.64 -13.50
N ASP A 177 -28.12 12.16 -14.72
CA ASP A 177 -28.26 11.39 -15.96
C ASP A 177 -26.99 10.60 -16.29
N LEU A 178 -25.80 11.21 -16.15
CA LEU A 178 -24.51 10.52 -16.35
C LEU A 178 -24.16 9.61 -15.19
N ALA A 179 -24.50 9.99 -13.95
CA ALA A 179 -24.27 9.16 -12.77
C ALA A 179 -25.00 7.80 -12.82
N LYS A 180 -26.04 7.68 -13.65
CA LYS A 180 -26.73 6.40 -13.93
C LYS A 180 -26.05 5.57 -15.02
N LYS A 181 -25.20 6.19 -15.84
CA LYS A 181 -24.46 5.56 -16.94
C LYS A 181 -23.05 5.11 -16.54
N VAL A 182 -22.57 5.50 -15.35
CA VAL A 182 -21.31 4.98 -14.81
C VAL A 182 -21.41 3.46 -14.70
N ARG A 183 -20.39 2.73 -15.18
CA ARG A 183 -20.33 1.27 -15.17
C ARG A 183 -19.08 0.78 -14.45
N TRP A 184 -19.21 -0.35 -13.76
CA TRP A 184 -18.09 -1.08 -13.20
C TRP A 184 -17.70 -2.19 -14.19
N VAL A 185 -16.84 -1.83 -15.14
CA VAL A 185 -16.55 -2.62 -16.34
C VAL A 185 -15.81 -3.91 -16.03
N SER A 186 -14.82 -3.91 -15.15
CA SER A 186 -14.12 -5.13 -14.73
C SER A 186 -15.08 -6.16 -14.11
N MET A 187 -16.07 -5.71 -13.34
CA MET A 187 -17.09 -6.57 -12.73
C MET A 187 -18.16 -7.06 -13.73
N GLU A 188 -18.56 -6.22 -14.68
CA GLU A 188 -19.63 -6.52 -15.65
C GLU A 188 -19.13 -7.30 -16.87
N ASP A 189 -17.98 -6.92 -17.42
CA ASP A 189 -17.44 -7.36 -18.72
C ASP A 189 -16.11 -8.12 -18.59
N GLY A 190 -15.47 -8.11 -17.40
CA GLY A 190 -14.16 -8.70 -17.13
C GLY A 190 -12.96 -7.77 -17.43
N ASP A 191 -11.75 -8.24 -17.13
CA ASP A 191 -10.51 -7.42 -17.13
C ASP A 191 -9.95 -7.11 -18.54
N GLY A 192 -10.68 -7.45 -19.60
CA GLY A 192 -10.22 -7.34 -20.99
C GLY A 192 -10.20 -5.92 -21.56
N ALA A 193 -10.96 -5.00 -20.96
CA ALA A 193 -11.17 -3.64 -21.49
C ALA A 193 -9.95 -2.70 -21.31
N GLY A 194 -9.05 -3.03 -20.37
CA GLY A 194 -7.89 -2.18 -20.03
C GLY A 194 -8.21 -0.99 -19.12
N TYR A 195 -9.37 -1.01 -18.45
CA TYR A 195 -9.79 -0.09 -17.39
C TYR A 195 -10.93 -0.72 -16.56
N ASP A 196 -11.12 -0.26 -15.32
CA ASP A 196 -12.10 -0.84 -14.38
C ASP A 196 -13.44 -0.12 -14.34
N VAL A 197 -13.44 1.22 -14.45
CA VAL A 197 -14.65 2.05 -14.31
C VAL A 197 -14.81 2.99 -15.51
N LEU A 198 -15.96 2.91 -16.17
CA LEU A 198 -16.39 3.91 -17.15
C LEU A 198 -17.16 5.02 -16.42
N SER A 199 -16.69 6.25 -16.57
CA SER A 199 -17.32 7.45 -16.03
C SER A 199 -17.37 8.57 -17.08
N PHE A 200 -17.78 9.76 -16.67
CA PHE A 200 -17.97 10.91 -17.56
C PHE A 200 -17.51 12.21 -16.91
N ASP A 201 -17.05 13.17 -17.69
CA ASP A 201 -16.89 14.56 -17.22
C ASP A 201 -18.23 15.32 -17.19
N ALA A 202 -18.18 16.61 -16.81
CA ALA A 202 -19.39 17.43 -16.72
C ALA A 202 -20.06 17.68 -18.09
N GLN A 203 -19.28 17.57 -19.18
CA GLN A 203 -19.75 17.73 -20.56
C GLN A 203 -20.29 16.41 -21.13
N GLY A 204 -20.11 15.29 -20.42
CA GLY A 204 -20.52 13.96 -20.87
C GLY A 204 -19.47 13.23 -21.71
N LYS A 205 -18.24 13.72 -21.74
CA LYS A 205 -17.13 12.99 -22.35
C LYS A 205 -16.73 11.82 -21.46
N GLU A 206 -16.44 10.68 -22.06
CA GLU A 206 -16.01 9.49 -21.35
C GLU A 206 -14.70 9.71 -20.58
N ARG A 207 -14.63 9.07 -19.42
CA ARG A 207 -13.44 8.90 -18.58
C ARG A 207 -13.26 7.41 -18.33
N PHE A 208 -12.09 6.89 -18.68
CA PHE A 208 -11.74 5.49 -18.46
C PHE A 208 -10.80 5.41 -17.26
N LEU A 209 -11.25 4.80 -16.17
CA LEU A 209 -10.54 4.83 -14.90
C LEU A 209 -9.98 3.45 -14.60
N GLU A 210 -8.65 3.39 -14.47
CA GLU A 210 -7.91 2.23 -13.98
C GLU A 210 -7.62 2.42 -12.49
N VAL A 211 -8.06 1.51 -11.64
CA VAL A 211 -8.04 1.63 -10.19
C VAL A 211 -6.87 0.85 -9.61
N LYS A 212 -5.95 1.55 -8.97
CA LYS A 212 -4.77 0.95 -8.33
C LYS A 212 -4.79 1.22 -6.84
N THR A 213 -5.20 0.22 -6.07
CA THR A 213 -5.41 0.31 -4.62
C THR A 213 -4.21 -0.24 -3.84
N THR A 214 -3.83 0.41 -2.75
CA THR A 214 -2.79 -0.07 -1.83
C THR A 214 -3.17 0.21 -0.37
N VAL A 215 -2.76 -0.68 0.53
CA VAL A 215 -2.82 -0.45 1.99
C VAL A 215 -1.67 0.44 2.48
N GLY A 216 -0.69 0.71 1.61
CA GLY A 216 0.50 1.51 1.88
C GLY A 216 0.37 2.96 1.45
N SER A 217 1.51 3.58 1.18
CA SER A 217 1.62 5.02 0.95
C SER A 217 1.20 5.44 -0.46
N GLN A 218 0.97 6.74 -0.66
CA GLN A 218 0.72 7.36 -1.97
C GLN A 218 1.80 7.08 -3.03
N THR A 219 3.03 6.72 -2.63
CA THR A 219 4.13 6.39 -3.54
C THR A 219 4.46 4.89 -3.62
N ALA A 220 3.59 4.04 -3.07
CA ALA A 220 3.75 2.60 -3.18
C ALA A 220 3.80 2.19 -4.67
N PRO A 221 4.70 1.28 -5.05
CA PRO A 221 4.74 0.75 -6.41
C PRO A 221 3.47 -0.05 -6.69
N PHE A 222 3.08 -0.13 -7.95
CA PHE A 222 1.92 -0.87 -8.41
C PHE A 222 2.22 -1.50 -9.76
N TYR A 223 1.52 -2.58 -10.09
CA TYR A 223 1.62 -3.23 -11.38
C TYR A 223 0.66 -2.63 -12.38
N MET A 224 1.06 -2.68 -13.64
CA MET A 224 0.25 -2.28 -14.79
C MET A 224 0.31 -3.40 -15.82
N THR A 225 -0.85 -3.82 -16.31
CA THR A 225 -0.89 -4.85 -17.35
C THR A 225 -0.56 -4.26 -18.73
N ARG A 226 -0.26 -5.14 -19.68
CA ARG A 226 -0.04 -4.76 -21.08
C ARG A 226 -1.27 -4.05 -21.66
N ASN A 227 -2.47 -4.53 -21.34
CA ASN A 227 -3.72 -3.99 -21.87
C ASN A 227 -3.98 -2.58 -21.33
N GLU A 228 -3.83 -2.37 -20.01
CA GLU A 228 -3.93 -1.05 -19.38
C GLU A 228 -2.94 -0.04 -19.99
N LEU A 229 -1.67 -0.44 -20.13
CA LEU A 229 -0.65 0.43 -20.70
C LEU A 229 -0.96 0.77 -22.17
N SER A 230 -1.39 -0.21 -22.96
CA SER A 230 -1.79 -0.01 -24.35
C SER A 230 -2.99 0.94 -24.46
N PHE A 231 -4.04 0.71 -23.66
CA PHE A 231 -5.25 1.52 -23.67
C PHE A 231 -4.98 2.96 -23.21
N SER A 232 -4.10 3.15 -22.22
CA SER A 232 -3.66 4.48 -21.77
C SER A 232 -3.01 5.31 -22.89
N ARG A 233 -2.36 4.65 -23.86
CA ARG A 233 -1.72 5.27 -25.03
C ARG A 233 -2.71 5.52 -26.17
N GLU A 234 -3.72 4.65 -26.31
CA GLU A 234 -4.80 4.82 -27.28
C GLU A 234 -5.72 5.99 -26.91
N ARG A 235 -6.10 6.10 -25.62
CA ARG A 235 -7.05 7.10 -25.11
C ARG A 235 -6.43 8.04 -24.06
N PRO A 236 -5.33 8.75 -24.37
CA PRO A 236 -4.57 9.50 -23.36
C PRO A 236 -5.33 10.70 -22.78
N LYS A 237 -6.34 11.20 -23.50
CA LYS A 237 -7.14 12.34 -23.05
C LYS A 237 -8.21 11.92 -22.05
N GLU A 238 -8.72 10.70 -22.15
CA GLU A 238 -9.85 10.15 -21.38
C GLU A 238 -9.39 9.20 -20.27
N PHE A 239 -8.27 8.50 -20.45
CA PHE A 239 -7.76 7.51 -19.51
C PHE A 239 -7.12 8.15 -18.26
N ARG A 240 -7.40 7.61 -17.08
CA ARG A 240 -6.80 8.03 -15.82
C ARG A 240 -6.45 6.80 -14.98
N ILE A 241 -5.35 6.87 -14.24
CA ILE A 241 -5.12 5.93 -13.13
C ILE A 241 -5.61 6.58 -11.85
N CYS A 242 -6.58 5.96 -11.18
CA CYS A 242 -7.03 6.33 -9.84
C CYS A 242 -6.17 5.59 -8.81
N ARG A 243 -5.24 6.30 -8.16
CA ARG A 243 -4.40 5.74 -7.09
C ARG A 243 -5.11 5.89 -5.75
N LEU A 244 -5.61 4.78 -5.19
CA LEU A 244 -6.12 4.74 -3.81
C LEU A 244 -5.05 4.23 -2.87
N TYR A 245 -4.82 4.95 -1.78
CA TYR A 245 -3.78 4.62 -0.81
C TYR A 245 -4.27 4.86 0.62
N ASP A 246 -3.49 4.41 1.62
CA ASP A 246 -3.88 4.40 3.03
C ASP A 246 -5.26 3.75 3.25
N PHE A 247 -5.58 2.74 2.41
CA PHE A 247 -6.94 2.21 2.22
C PHE A 247 -7.62 1.75 3.52
N LEU A 248 -6.84 1.21 4.45
CA LEU A 248 -7.32 0.69 5.74
C LEU A 248 -7.45 1.74 6.84
N LYS A 249 -6.81 2.91 6.68
CA LYS A 249 -6.82 3.97 7.69
C LYS A 249 -7.86 5.02 7.34
N ALA A 250 -7.60 5.73 6.26
CA ALA A 250 -8.42 6.80 5.73
C ALA A 250 -8.11 6.85 4.23
N PRO A 251 -8.90 6.16 3.38
CA PRO A 251 -8.61 6.07 1.96
C PRO A 251 -8.57 7.47 1.34
N LYS A 252 -7.53 7.70 0.57
CA LYS A 252 -7.33 8.94 -0.21
C LYS A 252 -7.03 8.58 -1.65
N MET A 253 -7.29 9.51 -2.56
CA MET A 253 -7.13 9.26 -3.97
C MET A 253 -6.50 10.44 -4.71
N PHE A 254 -5.63 10.14 -5.66
CA PHE A 254 -5.22 11.08 -6.71
C PHE A 254 -5.31 10.39 -8.08
N GLU A 255 -5.30 11.20 -9.14
CA GLU A 255 -5.35 10.71 -10.52
C GLU A 255 -4.03 10.97 -11.26
N LEU A 256 -3.55 9.98 -12.00
CA LEU A 256 -2.46 10.15 -12.96
C LEU A 256 -3.03 10.28 -14.37
N VAL A 257 -2.58 11.30 -15.09
CA VAL A 257 -3.01 11.61 -16.46
C VAL A 257 -1.89 11.22 -17.43
N PRO A 258 -2.15 10.43 -18.49
CA PRO A 258 -1.16 10.15 -19.51
C PRO A 258 -0.55 11.42 -20.14
N PRO A 259 0.70 11.36 -20.65
CA PRO A 259 1.54 10.16 -20.81
C PRO A 259 2.18 9.70 -19.50
N LEU A 260 2.01 8.41 -19.18
CA LEU A 260 2.38 7.83 -17.89
C LEU A 260 3.89 7.79 -17.68
N GLU A 261 4.67 7.72 -18.76
CA GLU A 261 6.13 7.67 -18.75
C GLU A 261 6.78 8.94 -18.17
N LYS A 262 6.01 10.03 -18.04
CA LYS A 262 6.47 11.26 -17.37
C LYS A 262 6.20 11.26 -15.86
N LEU A 263 5.36 10.36 -15.39
CA LEU A 263 4.84 10.31 -14.01
C LEU A 263 5.36 9.10 -13.24
N VAL A 264 5.61 7.98 -13.93
CA VAL A 264 6.08 6.73 -13.32
C VAL A 264 7.22 6.11 -14.13
N SER A 265 8.06 5.34 -13.45
CA SER A 265 9.05 4.48 -14.10
C SER A 265 8.40 3.14 -14.45
N LEU A 266 8.38 2.78 -15.73
CA LEU A 266 7.85 1.50 -16.21
C LEU A 266 9.01 0.52 -16.44
N GLU A 267 9.04 -0.56 -15.69
CA GLU A 267 9.99 -1.66 -15.85
C GLU A 267 9.26 -2.94 -16.26
N PRO A 268 9.67 -3.63 -17.33
CA PRO A 268 9.04 -4.89 -17.72
C PRO A 268 9.36 -5.98 -16.69
N LEU A 269 8.32 -6.67 -16.21
CA LEU A 269 8.46 -7.74 -15.21
C LEU A 269 8.54 -9.13 -15.85
N SER A 270 7.86 -9.32 -16.98
CA SER A 270 7.83 -10.55 -17.75
C SER A 270 7.69 -10.22 -19.25
N TYR A 271 8.09 -11.18 -20.09
CA TYR A 271 7.98 -11.08 -21.55
C TYR A 271 7.08 -12.20 -22.06
N GLU A 272 6.16 -11.86 -22.94
CA GLU A 272 5.40 -12.84 -23.72
C GLU A 272 6.23 -13.21 -24.96
N ALA A 273 6.39 -14.52 -25.20
CA ALA A 273 7.05 -15.05 -26.38
C ALA A 273 6.04 -15.78 -27.26
N SER A 274 6.03 -15.47 -28.56
CA SER A 274 5.25 -16.17 -29.57
C SER A 274 6.16 -16.73 -30.66
N PHE A 275 5.73 -17.81 -31.33
CA PHE A 275 6.46 -18.35 -32.47
C PHE A 275 6.42 -17.36 -33.64
N ASN A 276 7.56 -17.13 -34.27
CA ASN A 276 7.60 -16.44 -35.55
C ASN A 276 7.16 -17.43 -36.62
N SER A 277 6.13 -17.10 -37.40
CA SER A 277 5.88 -17.80 -38.66
C SER A 277 7.04 -17.48 -39.60
N CYS A 278 7.83 -18.49 -39.94
CA CYS A 278 8.71 -18.41 -41.10
C CYS A 278 7.81 -18.51 -42.34
N ASP A 279 7.62 -17.39 -43.02
CA ASP A 279 7.17 -17.38 -44.42
C ASP A 279 8.24 -18.01 -45.33
#